data_AF-A0A365TVL5-F1
#
_entry.id   AF-A0A365TVL5-F1
#
_cell.length_a   1.000
_cell.length_b   1.000
_cell.length_c   1.000
_cell.angle_alpha   90.00
_cell.angle_beta   90.00
_cell.angle_gamma   90.00
#
_symmetry.space_group_name_H-M   'P 1'
#
loop_
_entity.id
_entity.type
_entity.pdbx_description
1 polymer ?
#
loop_
_entity_poly.entity_id
_entity_poly.type
_entity_poly.pdbx_seq_one_letter_code
_entity_poly.pdbx_strand_id
1 'polypeptide(L)'
;MGCRTARGAMQKSDMRDGRSHRPEHRPCRTGPMVIMMVALAGCSLPFAGRHQDVDVALSDTGPLHYVTDRAPDSETSAPMKVGAYGGERSQSMAYGVLTDREDAAPAVREVVRFPATPLEFTMRGGRPVTLPEDAAAYAAAARRFTERIAAALRESQRSEVLMTVHGVNTNFAEAMAATATVWRATDRAAVPVAFSWPARDAGLLSYFTDRESGEFAIYHLKETLRLLADIPQLERLHIVAHSRGTDVVTTALREMVIAARASGRDPPQVLKVENLILAAPDLDFDVVRQRLIAERFGPAIGRITVYMNEGDEVLALAQTLMKGIRFGRLSHEDLGEAEREIFKRIRNVDFISVGNVVGRNSHGYFRRNPAVLSDMAAILRFDAPPDDEDRYLTADGGNFWLLETPPRIQGPVRTASR
;
A
#
# COMPACT_ATOMS: atom_id res chain seq x y z
N MET A 1 49.50 10.29 40.40
CA MET A 1 50.72 9.44 40.34
C MET A 1 50.52 8.49 39.17
N GLY A 2 50.92 8.86 37.94
CA GLY A 2 52.19 8.49 37.28
C GLY A 2 51.86 7.51 36.14
N CYS A 3 51.68 7.92 34.88
CA CYS A 3 52.70 8.21 33.85
C CYS A 3 53.74 7.09 33.65
N ARG A 4 53.70 6.37 32.51
CA ARG A 4 54.77 6.35 31.48
C ARG A 4 54.53 5.34 30.35
N THR A 5 54.82 5.84 29.16
CA THR A 5 55.16 5.18 27.89
C THR A 5 56.54 4.49 27.95
N ALA A 6 56.80 3.52 27.08
CA ALA A 6 58.15 3.28 26.54
C ALA A 6 58.13 2.52 25.20
N ARG A 7 58.75 3.15 24.19
CA ARG A 7 59.27 2.57 22.95
C ARG A 7 60.56 1.80 23.24
N GLY A 8 60.91 0.84 22.38
CA GLY A 8 62.26 0.29 22.27
C GLY A 8 62.57 -0.06 20.82
N ALA A 9 63.36 0.80 20.16
CA ALA A 9 64.01 0.52 18.88
C ALA A 9 65.39 -0.08 19.14
N MET A 10 65.85 -0.98 18.27
CA MET A 10 67.28 -1.30 18.18
C MET A 10 67.68 -1.49 16.72
N GLN A 11 68.71 -0.74 16.36
CA GLN A 11 69.29 -0.56 15.04
C GLN A 11 70.77 -0.94 15.13
N LYS A 12 71.32 -1.55 14.07
CA LYS A 12 72.73 -1.44 13.59
C LYS A 12 72.92 -2.42 12.41
N SER A 13 73.10 -1.91 11.18
CA SER A 13 74.39 -1.70 10.48
C SER A 13 74.82 -2.97 9.71
N ASP A 14 75.35 -2.98 8.49
CA ASP A 14 75.99 -1.95 7.69
C ASP A 14 76.24 -2.46 6.25
N MET A 15 76.68 -1.54 5.39
CA MET A 15 77.43 -1.71 4.13
C MET A 15 76.72 -2.00 2.79
N ARG A 16 76.93 -1.01 1.90
CA ARG A 16 76.76 -0.98 0.44
C ARG A 16 77.87 -1.80 -0.25
N ASP A 17 77.56 -2.45 -1.36
CA ASP A 17 78.31 -2.24 -2.60
C ASP A 17 77.49 -2.63 -3.84
N GLY A 18 77.66 -1.89 -4.92
CA GLY A 18 76.86 -2.00 -6.14
C GLY A 18 77.46 -2.97 -7.17
N ARG A 19 76.60 -3.54 -8.02
CA ARG A 19 76.84 -3.72 -9.47
C ARG A 19 75.57 -4.15 -10.20
N SER A 20 75.49 -3.64 -11.42
CA SER A 20 74.44 -3.75 -12.43
C SER A 20 74.07 -5.19 -12.82
N HIS A 21 72.77 -5.48 -12.93
CA HIS A 21 72.24 -6.41 -13.92
C HIS A 21 70.82 -6.00 -14.33
N ARG A 22 70.65 -5.69 -15.63
CA ARG A 22 69.33 -5.65 -16.30
C ARG A 22 68.81 -7.08 -16.42
N PRO A 23 67.52 -7.35 -16.16
CA PRO A 23 66.85 -8.51 -16.71
C PRO A 23 65.94 -8.14 -17.88
N GLU A 24 65.97 -9.04 -18.86
CA GLU A 24 65.33 -9.02 -20.17
C GLU A 24 63.80 -9.01 -20.11
N HIS A 25 63.18 -8.25 -21.03
CA HIS A 25 61.76 -8.35 -21.33
C HIS A 25 61.45 -9.67 -22.06
N ARG A 26 60.58 -10.49 -21.48
CA ARG A 26 59.85 -11.54 -22.22
C ARG A 26 58.46 -11.01 -22.59
N PRO A 27 57.98 -11.19 -23.84
CA PRO A 27 56.67 -10.73 -24.24
C PRO A 27 55.58 -11.67 -23.68
N CYS A 28 54.65 -11.10 -22.91
CA CYS A 28 53.40 -11.78 -22.56
C CYS A 28 52.55 -11.90 -23.83
N ARG A 29 52.29 -13.15 -24.26
CA ARG A 29 51.31 -13.50 -25.28
C ARG A 29 49.94 -12.98 -24.86
N THR A 30 49.39 -12.06 -25.64
CA THR A 30 47.98 -11.68 -25.64
C THR A 30 47.14 -12.87 -26.10
N GLY A 31 46.47 -13.55 -25.17
CA GLY A 31 45.35 -14.44 -25.48
C GLY A 31 44.07 -13.61 -25.69
N PRO A 32 43.15 -14.03 -26.58
CA PRO A 32 41.93 -13.28 -26.81
C PRO A 32 41.05 -13.36 -25.55
N MET A 33 40.77 -12.19 -24.97
CA MET A 33 39.75 -12.03 -23.94
C MET A 33 38.39 -12.21 -24.64
N VAL A 34 37.80 -13.39 -24.51
CA VAL A 34 36.41 -13.63 -24.94
C VAL A 34 35.52 -12.82 -24.00
N ILE A 35 35.17 -11.61 -24.42
CA ILE A 35 34.06 -10.85 -23.84
C ILE A 35 32.81 -11.63 -24.23
N MET A 36 32.27 -12.40 -23.29
CA MET A 36 30.94 -12.98 -23.42
C MET A 36 29.95 -11.82 -23.35
N MET A 37 29.66 -11.21 -24.50
CA MET A 37 28.46 -10.40 -24.69
C MET A 37 27.28 -11.32 -24.40
N VAL A 38 26.74 -11.22 -23.19
CA VAL A 38 25.39 -11.71 -22.91
C VAL A 38 24.46 -10.84 -23.74
N ALA A 39 24.12 -11.33 -24.93
CA ALA A 39 22.97 -10.83 -25.66
C ALA A 39 21.76 -11.07 -24.75
N LEU A 40 21.30 -10.01 -24.09
CA LEU A 40 19.98 -9.97 -23.47
C LEU A 40 18.97 -10.07 -24.60
N ALA A 41 18.71 -11.29 -25.05
CA ALA A 41 17.52 -11.60 -25.81
C ALA A 41 16.34 -11.19 -24.93
N GLY A 42 15.68 -10.11 -25.31
CA GLY A 42 14.52 -9.57 -24.62
C GLY A 42 13.40 -10.60 -24.60
N CYS A 43 13.34 -11.39 -23.54
CA CYS A 43 12.10 -11.99 -23.10
C CYS A 43 11.27 -10.84 -22.54
N SER A 44 10.36 -10.32 -23.34
CA SER A 44 9.29 -9.43 -22.91
C SER A 44 8.42 -10.16 -21.88
N LEU A 45 8.74 -9.99 -20.60
CA LEU A 45 7.81 -10.31 -19.52
C LEU A 45 6.54 -9.47 -19.73
N PRO A 46 5.34 -10.04 -19.50
CA PRO A 46 4.07 -9.45 -19.96
C PRO A 46 3.60 -8.23 -19.15
N PHE A 47 4.47 -7.58 -18.38
CA PHE A 47 4.08 -6.45 -17.52
C PHE A 47 3.85 -5.13 -18.28
N ALA A 48 4.26 -5.04 -19.55
CA ALA A 48 3.95 -3.90 -20.41
C ALA A 48 2.51 -3.99 -20.95
N GLY A 49 1.51 -3.86 -20.08
CA GLY A 49 0.14 -3.57 -20.50
C GLY A 49 0.04 -2.12 -20.95
N ARG A 50 -0.54 -1.86 -22.14
CA ARG A 50 -1.05 -0.52 -22.45
C ARG A 50 -2.10 -0.18 -21.39
N HIS A 51 -1.84 0.87 -20.61
CA HIS A 51 -2.89 1.51 -19.81
C HIS A 51 -3.99 1.94 -20.77
N GLN A 52 -5.19 1.43 -20.58
CA GLN A 52 -6.37 2.03 -21.20
C GLN A 52 -6.59 3.35 -20.47
N ASP A 53 -6.85 4.42 -21.23
CA ASP A 53 -7.48 5.61 -20.68
C ASP A 53 -8.77 5.12 -20.01
N VAL A 54 -8.74 5.04 -18.68
CA VAL A 54 -9.94 4.66 -17.94
C VAL A 54 -10.80 5.91 -18.00
N ASP A 55 -11.76 5.92 -18.92
CA ASP A 55 -12.90 6.82 -18.84
C ASP A 55 -13.62 6.47 -17.54
N VAL A 56 -13.20 7.14 -16.46
CA VAL A 56 -13.95 7.11 -15.22
C VAL A 56 -15.19 7.94 -15.52
N ALA A 57 -16.27 7.25 -15.90
CA ALA A 57 -17.61 7.81 -15.81
C ALA A 57 -17.88 8.06 -14.32
N LEU A 58 -17.32 9.17 -13.82
CA LEU A 58 -17.59 9.75 -12.51
C LEU A 58 -18.91 10.50 -12.54
N SER A 59 -19.57 10.58 -13.71
CA SER A 59 -20.77 11.36 -13.89
C SER A 59 -21.78 10.75 -12.95
N ASP A 60 -22.24 11.56 -12.00
CA ASP A 60 -23.12 11.18 -10.90
C ASP A 60 -22.44 10.66 -9.61
N THR A 61 -21.13 10.88 -9.40
CA THR A 61 -20.43 10.61 -8.13
C THR A 61 -20.18 11.90 -7.35
N GLY A 62 -20.49 11.92 -6.05
CA GLY A 62 -20.11 13.02 -5.15
C GLY A 62 -18.58 13.15 -5.05
N PRO A 63 -18.07 14.14 -4.29
CA PRO A 63 -16.63 14.43 -4.25
C PRO A 63 -15.81 13.21 -3.81
N LEU A 64 -14.82 12.83 -4.63
CA LEU A 64 -13.81 11.84 -4.27
C LEU A 64 -12.59 12.55 -3.67
N HIS A 65 -12.26 12.23 -2.44
CA HIS A 65 -11.09 12.79 -1.78
C HIS A 65 -9.86 11.96 -2.13
N TYR A 66 -8.69 12.60 -2.18
CA TYR A 66 -7.45 11.87 -2.36
C TYR A 66 -6.33 12.45 -1.52
N VAL A 67 -5.39 11.59 -1.17
CA VAL A 67 -4.08 11.93 -0.64
C VAL A 67 -3.03 11.25 -1.52
N THR A 68 -1.99 11.98 -1.90
CA THR A 68 -0.94 11.46 -2.77
C THR A 68 0.41 12.06 -2.44
N ASP A 69 1.46 11.26 -2.57
CA ASP A 69 2.86 11.68 -2.55
C ASP A 69 3.53 11.48 -3.92
N ARG A 70 2.71 11.47 -4.98
CA ARG A 70 3.17 11.60 -6.36
C ARG A 70 3.58 13.05 -6.65
N ALA A 71 4.61 13.22 -7.47
CA ALA A 71 4.92 14.53 -8.03
C ALA A 71 3.80 14.95 -9.00
N PRO A 72 3.43 16.24 -9.02
CA PRO A 72 2.52 16.75 -10.03
C PRO A 72 3.18 16.68 -11.41
N ASP A 73 2.39 16.40 -12.46
CA ASP A 73 2.90 16.45 -13.84
C ASP A 73 3.23 17.91 -14.22
N SER A 74 4.35 18.12 -14.91
CA SER A 74 4.99 19.43 -15.10
C SER A 74 4.26 20.40 -16.07
N GLU A 75 3.01 20.16 -16.44
CA GLU A 75 2.21 21.08 -17.29
C GLU A 75 1.04 21.70 -16.51
N THR A 76 1.39 22.42 -15.43
CA THR A 76 0.45 23.16 -14.59
C THR A 76 0.09 24.52 -15.21
N SER A 77 -0.76 24.54 -16.24
CA SER A 77 -1.47 25.78 -16.65
C SER A 77 -2.79 25.60 -17.40
N ALA A 78 -3.41 24.42 -17.44
CA ALA A 78 -4.75 24.22 -18.02
C ALA A 78 -5.67 23.43 -17.09
N PRO A 79 -7.00 23.63 -17.09
CA PRO A 79 -7.93 22.84 -16.29
C PRO A 79 -7.83 21.37 -16.76
N MET A 80 -7.11 20.57 -16.00
CA MET A 80 -6.49 19.34 -16.48
C MET A 80 -7.46 18.16 -16.46
N LYS A 81 -7.54 17.45 -17.59
CA LYS A 81 -8.15 16.12 -17.73
C LYS A 81 -7.48 15.17 -16.74
N VAL A 82 -8.23 14.27 -16.11
CA VAL A 82 -7.78 13.31 -15.08
C VAL A 82 -6.39 12.71 -15.40
N GLY A 83 -5.35 13.25 -14.74
CA GLY A 83 -3.93 13.02 -15.06
C GLY A 83 -2.99 14.08 -14.46
N ALA A 84 -3.28 14.58 -13.26
CA ALA A 84 -2.52 15.70 -12.65
C ALA A 84 -1.25 15.28 -11.90
N TYR A 85 -1.06 13.97 -11.66
CA TYR A 85 0.05 13.42 -10.89
C TYR A 85 0.71 12.25 -11.63
N GLY A 86 2.05 12.29 -11.67
CA GLY A 86 2.87 11.35 -12.41
C GLY A 86 3.26 10.09 -11.63
N GLY A 87 4.28 9.41 -12.13
CA GLY A 87 4.90 8.24 -11.49
C GLY A 87 5.97 8.59 -10.46
N GLU A 88 6.48 9.82 -10.45
CA GLU A 88 7.61 10.22 -9.61
C GLU A 88 7.21 10.48 -8.16
N ARG A 89 8.17 10.31 -7.24
CA ARG A 89 8.00 10.60 -5.81
C ARG A 89 8.03 12.10 -5.54
N SER A 90 7.12 12.58 -4.70
CA SER A 90 7.18 13.91 -4.09
C SER A 90 7.54 13.77 -2.62
N GLN A 91 8.50 14.56 -2.15
CA GLN A 91 8.80 14.67 -0.71
C GLN A 91 7.67 15.34 0.09
N SER A 92 6.65 15.88 -0.60
CA SER A 92 5.46 16.47 -0.01
C SER A 92 4.24 15.61 -0.31
N MET A 93 3.52 15.23 0.73
CA MET A 93 2.16 14.74 0.59
C MET A 93 1.21 15.89 0.19
N ALA A 94 0.26 15.60 -0.69
CA ALA A 94 -0.80 16.50 -1.11
C ALA A 94 -2.17 15.87 -0.85
N TYR A 95 -3.14 16.70 -0.49
CA TYR A 95 -4.55 16.33 -0.39
C TYR A 95 -5.37 17.16 -1.37
N GLY A 96 -6.33 16.53 -2.02
CA GLY A 96 -7.24 17.20 -2.91
C GLY A 96 -8.58 16.50 -3.06
N VAL A 97 -9.37 17.04 -3.98
CA VAL A 97 -10.71 16.54 -4.29
C VAL A 97 -10.84 16.43 -5.80
N LEU A 98 -11.34 15.30 -6.25
CA LEU A 98 -11.82 15.07 -7.61
C LEU A 98 -13.34 15.24 -7.58
N THR A 99 -13.83 16.23 -8.33
CA THR A 99 -15.26 16.45 -8.51
C THR A 99 -15.62 16.19 -9.96
N ASP A 100 -16.66 15.40 -10.19
CA ASP A 100 -17.28 15.32 -11.51
C ASP A 100 -18.57 16.14 -11.52
N ARG A 101 -18.83 16.82 -12.63
CA ARG A 101 -20.04 17.63 -12.82
C ARG A 101 -20.71 17.18 -14.10
N GLU A 102 -22.02 17.01 -14.05
CA GLU A 102 -22.82 16.51 -15.18
C GLU A 102 -22.58 17.30 -16.49
N ASP A 103 -22.26 18.59 -16.39
CA ASP A 103 -22.02 19.50 -17.52
C ASP A 103 -20.54 19.89 -17.74
N ALA A 104 -19.58 19.28 -17.04
CA ALA A 104 -18.16 19.63 -17.18
C ALA A 104 -17.24 18.42 -17.00
N ALA A 105 -16.05 18.49 -17.60
CA ALA A 105 -15.05 17.45 -17.41
C ALA A 105 -14.69 17.31 -15.91
N PRO A 106 -14.38 16.08 -15.43
CA PRO A 106 -13.93 15.87 -14.07
C PRO A 106 -12.74 16.78 -13.74
N ALA A 107 -12.80 17.47 -12.59
CA ALA A 107 -11.80 18.42 -12.15
C ALA A 107 -11.03 17.86 -10.95
N VAL A 108 -9.73 17.66 -11.10
CA VAL A 108 -8.80 17.37 -10.00
C VAL A 108 -8.36 18.70 -9.40
N ARG A 109 -8.58 18.89 -8.10
CA ARG A 109 -8.15 20.08 -7.37
C ARG A 109 -7.30 19.69 -6.17
N GLU A 110 -6.02 20.05 -6.22
CA GLU A 110 -5.18 20.06 -5.02
C GLU A 110 -5.67 21.15 -4.06
N VAL A 111 -5.90 20.77 -2.80
CA VAL A 111 -6.40 21.68 -1.77
C VAL A 111 -5.31 21.99 -0.76
N VAL A 112 -4.53 20.99 -0.35
CA VAL A 112 -3.47 21.12 0.65
C VAL A 112 -2.21 20.47 0.10
N ARG A 113 -1.08 21.17 0.22
CA ARG A 113 0.26 20.59 0.09
C ARG A 113 0.97 20.72 1.42
N PHE A 114 1.47 19.61 1.94
CA PHE A 114 2.26 19.59 3.16
C PHE A 114 3.70 20.05 2.87
N PRO A 115 4.42 20.60 3.85
CA PRO A 115 5.86 20.84 3.72
C PRO A 115 6.59 19.54 3.34
N ALA A 116 7.68 19.67 2.59
CA ALA A 116 8.50 18.53 2.20
C ALA A 116 9.08 17.85 3.43
N THR A 117 9.24 16.53 3.36
CA THR A 117 9.83 15.74 4.44
C THR A 117 11.22 15.22 4.05
N PRO A 118 12.15 15.06 5.01
CA PRO A 118 12.01 15.38 6.43
C PRO A 118 11.87 16.89 6.69
N LEU A 119 11.08 17.26 7.71
CA LEU A 119 11.00 18.66 8.16
C LEU A 119 12.36 19.10 8.70
N GLU A 120 12.72 20.36 8.47
CA GLU A 120 13.98 20.88 9.02
C GLU A 120 13.95 20.89 10.55
N PHE A 121 15.10 20.63 11.16
CA PHE A 121 15.23 20.53 12.62
C PHE A 121 16.57 21.09 13.10
N THR A 122 16.61 21.43 14.39
CA THR A 122 17.83 21.81 15.11
C THR A 122 18.03 20.93 16.35
N MET A 123 19.25 20.90 16.89
CA MET A 123 19.56 20.15 18.10
C MET A 123 19.37 21.03 19.33
N ARG A 124 18.44 20.67 20.22
CA ARG A 124 18.25 21.33 21.53
C ARG A 124 18.38 20.31 22.64
N GLY A 125 19.35 20.52 23.54
CA GLY A 125 19.61 19.57 24.64
C GLY A 125 19.91 18.15 24.16
N GLY A 126 20.60 18.00 23.02
CA GLY A 126 20.94 16.69 22.45
C GLY A 126 19.78 15.97 21.76
N ARG A 127 18.62 16.61 21.59
CA ARG A 127 17.45 16.05 20.90
C ARG A 127 17.13 16.84 19.62
N PRO A 128 16.71 16.16 18.54
CA PRO A 128 16.21 16.86 17.37
C PRO A 128 14.87 17.54 17.71
N VAL A 129 14.74 18.81 17.36
CA VAL A 129 13.52 19.61 17.50
C VAL A 129 13.26 20.30 16.17
N THR A 130 12.11 20.01 15.56
CA THR A 130 11.66 20.64 14.30
C THR A 130 11.71 22.17 14.41
N LEU A 131 12.12 22.84 13.35
CA LEU A 131 12.14 24.29 13.30
C LEU A 131 10.71 24.83 13.48
N PRO A 132 10.51 25.95 14.21
CA PRO A 132 9.18 26.48 14.47
C PRO A 132 8.37 26.79 13.21
N GLU A 133 9.03 27.21 12.13
CA GLU A 133 8.39 27.52 10.85
C GLU A 133 7.86 26.27 10.13
N ASP A 134 8.65 25.21 10.02
CA ASP A 134 8.23 23.90 9.48
C ASP A 134 7.11 23.29 10.30
N ALA A 135 7.23 23.35 11.64
CA ALA A 135 6.19 22.86 12.54
C ALA A 135 4.87 23.63 12.35
N ALA A 136 4.93 24.96 12.21
CA ALA A 136 3.77 25.80 11.96
C ALA A 136 3.16 25.53 10.56
N ALA A 137 3.99 25.37 9.53
CA ALA A 137 3.56 25.05 8.18
C ALA A 137 2.86 23.69 8.12
N TYR A 138 3.45 22.67 8.75
CA TYR A 138 2.85 21.35 8.89
C TYR A 138 1.51 21.43 9.64
N ALA A 139 1.47 22.11 10.79
CA ALA A 139 0.24 22.25 11.58
C ALA A 139 -0.87 22.99 10.80
N ALA A 140 -0.52 24.00 10.00
CA ALA A 140 -1.47 24.69 9.15
C ALA A 140 -2.04 23.78 8.05
N ALA A 141 -1.19 22.99 7.39
CA ALA A 141 -1.63 22.01 6.39
C ALA A 141 -2.53 20.92 7.02
N ALA A 142 -2.11 20.36 8.17
CA ALA A 142 -2.85 19.37 8.93
C ALA A 142 -4.24 19.86 9.35
N ARG A 143 -4.37 21.10 9.86
CA ARG A 143 -5.66 21.70 10.19
C ARG A 143 -6.57 21.80 8.96
N ARG A 144 -6.06 22.31 7.84
CA ARG A 144 -6.84 22.44 6.60
C ARG A 144 -7.31 21.08 6.05
N PHE A 145 -6.46 20.05 6.11
CA PHE A 145 -6.82 18.68 5.76
C PHE A 145 -7.96 18.17 6.66
N THR A 146 -7.77 18.25 7.97
CA THR A 146 -8.71 17.79 9.00
C THR A 146 -10.06 18.49 8.86
N GLU A 147 -10.08 19.81 8.68
CA GLU A 147 -11.31 20.60 8.50
C GLU A 147 -12.10 20.18 7.26
N ARG A 148 -11.42 19.82 6.17
CA ARG A 148 -12.07 19.40 4.93
C ARG A 148 -12.67 18.00 5.02
N ILE A 149 -11.94 17.04 5.59
CA ILE A 149 -12.51 15.71 5.83
C ILE A 149 -13.62 15.76 6.88
N ALA A 150 -13.47 16.55 7.95
CA ALA A 150 -14.51 16.75 8.95
C ALA A 150 -15.78 17.38 8.37
N ALA A 151 -15.66 18.26 7.37
CA ALA A 151 -16.82 18.79 6.64
C ALA A 151 -17.51 17.69 5.82
N ALA A 152 -16.76 16.90 5.05
CA ALA A 152 -17.30 15.78 4.30
C ALA A 152 -18.00 14.74 5.21
N LEU A 153 -17.42 14.45 6.39
CA LEU A 153 -17.99 13.53 7.39
C LEU A 153 -19.32 14.01 8.00
N ARG A 154 -19.59 15.32 7.98
CA ARG A 154 -20.88 15.88 8.43
C ARG A 154 -21.96 15.81 7.35
N GLU A 155 -21.54 15.70 6.09
CA GLU A 155 -22.43 15.64 4.92
C GLU A 155 -22.68 14.19 4.47
N SER A 156 -21.82 13.25 4.87
CA SER A 156 -21.96 11.83 4.54
C SER A 156 -23.10 11.17 5.31
N GLN A 157 -23.65 10.08 4.75
CA GLN A 157 -24.71 9.30 5.39
C GLN A 157 -24.22 8.64 6.70
N ARG A 158 -22.93 8.28 6.74
CA ARG A 158 -22.25 7.74 7.91
C ARG A 158 -20.99 8.54 8.17
N SER A 159 -20.70 8.85 9.42
CA SER A 159 -19.48 9.55 9.82
C SER A 159 -18.26 8.61 9.82
N GLU A 160 -18.03 7.99 8.66
CA GLU A 160 -17.01 7.00 8.38
C GLU A 160 -16.17 7.41 7.18
N VAL A 161 -14.94 6.92 7.11
CA VAL A 161 -14.08 7.04 5.93
C VAL A 161 -13.90 5.67 5.31
N LEU A 162 -14.06 5.59 3.99
CA LEU A 162 -13.62 4.47 3.16
C LEU A 162 -12.34 4.89 2.43
N MET A 163 -11.20 4.38 2.88
CA MET A 163 -9.92 4.57 2.23
C MET A 163 -9.61 3.40 1.29
N THR A 164 -9.19 3.69 0.05
CA THR A 164 -8.58 2.65 -0.80
C THR A 164 -7.10 2.91 -1.06
N VAL A 165 -6.31 1.84 -1.12
CA VAL A 165 -4.86 1.88 -1.39
C VAL A 165 -4.53 0.90 -2.50
N HIS A 166 -4.04 1.40 -3.63
CA HIS A 166 -3.77 0.59 -4.81
C HIS A 166 -2.44 -0.19 -4.72
N GLY A 167 -2.23 -1.11 -5.68
CA GLY A 167 -1.00 -1.89 -5.83
C GLY A 167 0.02 -1.28 -6.79
N VAL A 168 1.01 -2.10 -7.19
CA VAL A 168 2.02 -1.76 -8.21
C VAL A 168 1.38 -1.47 -9.57
N ASN A 169 2.13 -0.81 -10.47
CA ASN A 169 1.74 -0.50 -11.84
C ASN A 169 0.33 0.12 -11.97
N THR A 170 0.02 1.05 -11.09
CA THR A 170 -1.26 1.77 -11.05
C THR A 170 -1.00 3.27 -11.13
N ASN A 171 -1.69 3.96 -12.04
CA ASN A 171 -1.63 5.43 -12.15
C ASN A 171 -2.67 6.12 -11.25
N PHE A 172 -2.58 7.44 -11.14
CA PHE A 172 -3.49 8.23 -10.31
C PHE A 172 -4.96 8.06 -10.71
N ALA A 173 -5.27 8.12 -12.01
CA ALA A 173 -6.64 7.97 -12.52
C ALA A 173 -7.24 6.59 -12.19
N GLU A 174 -6.46 5.52 -12.37
CA GLU A 174 -6.84 4.14 -12.06
C GLU A 174 -7.10 3.95 -10.56
N ALA A 175 -6.34 4.62 -9.69
CA ALA A 175 -6.54 4.62 -8.24
C ALA A 175 -7.86 5.32 -7.85
N MET A 176 -8.15 6.47 -8.47
CA MET A 176 -9.41 7.18 -8.26
C MET A 176 -10.60 6.35 -8.76
N ALA A 177 -10.48 5.71 -9.93
CA ALA A 177 -11.50 4.84 -10.49
C ALA A 177 -11.81 3.62 -9.60
N ALA A 178 -10.77 3.01 -9.02
CA ALA A 178 -10.93 1.92 -8.07
C ALA A 178 -11.69 2.39 -6.81
N THR A 179 -11.31 3.55 -6.26
CA THR A 179 -12.00 4.17 -5.12
C THR A 179 -13.47 4.40 -5.42
N ALA A 180 -13.78 5.01 -6.57
CA ALA A 180 -15.15 5.28 -7.01
C ALA A 180 -15.98 3.99 -7.13
N THR A 181 -15.36 2.91 -7.60
CA THR A 181 -16.04 1.61 -7.79
C THR A 181 -16.44 0.99 -6.45
N VAL A 182 -15.52 0.92 -5.49
CA VAL A 182 -15.82 0.38 -4.14
C VAL A 182 -16.81 1.28 -3.41
N TRP A 183 -16.67 2.60 -3.55
CA TRP A 183 -17.60 3.56 -2.94
C TRP A 183 -19.02 3.44 -3.49
N ARG A 184 -19.18 3.23 -4.80
CA ARG A 184 -20.50 2.96 -5.41
C ARG A 184 -21.09 1.63 -4.95
N ALA A 185 -20.26 0.58 -4.82
CA ALA A 185 -20.73 -0.71 -4.33
C ALA A 185 -21.28 -0.63 -2.89
N THR A 186 -20.75 0.29 -2.08
CA THR A 186 -21.19 0.54 -0.70
C THR A 186 -22.31 1.58 -0.58
N ASP A 187 -23.03 1.86 -1.67
CA ASP A 187 -24.12 2.85 -1.73
C ASP A 187 -23.68 4.25 -1.28
N ARG A 188 -22.39 4.55 -1.44
CA ARG A 188 -21.79 5.85 -1.16
C ARG A 188 -21.93 6.32 0.29
N ALA A 189 -22.07 5.39 1.24
CA ALA A 189 -22.43 5.70 2.62
C ALA A 189 -21.34 6.46 3.41
N ALA A 190 -20.06 6.17 3.14
CA ALA A 190 -18.89 6.75 3.82
C ALA A 190 -18.21 7.84 2.97
N VAL A 191 -17.31 8.63 3.56
CA VAL A 191 -16.44 9.56 2.81
C VAL A 191 -15.36 8.78 2.05
N PRO A 192 -15.31 8.85 0.70
CA PRO A 192 -14.34 8.11 -0.10
C PRO A 192 -12.99 8.83 -0.16
N VAL A 193 -11.91 8.14 0.24
CA VAL A 193 -10.54 8.66 0.20
C VAL A 193 -9.63 7.70 -0.57
N ALA A 194 -9.00 8.16 -1.64
CA ALA A 194 -7.92 7.40 -2.28
C ALA A 194 -6.58 7.77 -1.65
N PHE A 195 -5.77 6.80 -1.22
CA PHE A 195 -4.34 7.03 -1.01
C PHE A 195 -3.59 6.54 -2.25
N SER A 196 -3.02 7.46 -3.03
CA SER A 196 -2.32 7.15 -4.26
C SER A 196 -0.81 7.40 -4.13
N TRP A 197 -0.03 6.34 -4.22
CA TRP A 197 1.42 6.36 -4.08
C TRP A 197 2.12 6.12 -5.43
N PRO A 198 3.38 6.56 -5.65
CA PRO A 198 4.07 6.54 -6.94
C PRO A 198 4.40 5.11 -7.44
N ALA A 199 3.39 4.43 -7.97
CA ALA A 199 3.45 3.04 -8.43
C ALA A 199 3.31 2.90 -9.96
N ARG A 200 3.98 3.76 -10.73
CA ARG A 200 3.81 3.82 -12.19
C ARG A 200 5.16 3.86 -12.91
N ASP A 201 6.11 3.06 -12.45
CA ASP A 201 7.40 2.99 -13.11
C ASP A 201 7.31 2.14 -14.39
N ALA A 202 7.93 2.65 -15.46
CA ALA A 202 8.03 1.93 -16.73
C ALA A 202 9.34 1.13 -16.79
N GLY A 203 9.29 -0.11 -17.31
CA GLY A 203 10.48 -0.90 -17.63
C GLY A 203 10.49 -2.32 -17.05
N LEU A 204 11.56 -3.07 -17.33
CA LEU A 204 11.71 -4.47 -16.92
C LEU A 204 11.88 -4.67 -15.41
N LEU A 205 12.26 -3.61 -14.68
CA LEU A 205 12.47 -3.62 -13.22
C LEU A 205 11.43 -2.78 -12.47
N SER A 206 10.34 -2.38 -13.14
CA SER A 206 9.30 -1.50 -12.57
C SER A 206 8.75 -2.01 -11.25
N TYR A 207 8.58 -3.32 -11.08
CA TYR A 207 8.15 -3.92 -9.83
C TYR A 207 9.09 -3.58 -8.65
N PHE A 208 10.40 -3.58 -8.86
CA PHE A 208 11.36 -3.25 -7.79
C PHE A 208 11.32 -1.76 -7.46
N THR A 209 11.18 -0.90 -8.47
CA THR A 209 11.06 0.54 -8.23
C THR A 209 9.75 0.89 -7.52
N ASP A 210 8.63 0.30 -7.96
CA ASP A 210 7.33 0.40 -7.29
C ASP A 210 7.42 -0.16 -5.86
N ARG A 211 8.16 -1.25 -5.61
CA ARG A 211 8.36 -1.77 -4.25
C ARG A 211 9.03 -0.73 -3.35
N GLU A 212 10.12 -0.12 -3.80
CA GLU A 212 10.80 0.95 -3.05
C GLU A 212 9.92 2.21 -2.91
N SER A 213 9.05 2.47 -3.89
CA SER A 213 8.09 3.58 -3.84
C SER A 213 6.99 3.32 -2.83
N GLY A 214 6.61 2.05 -2.65
CA GLY A 214 5.75 1.61 -1.55
C GLY A 214 6.41 1.85 -0.20
N GLU A 215 7.69 1.49 -0.04
CA GLU A 215 8.45 1.75 1.21
C GLU A 215 8.53 3.27 1.51
N PHE A 216 8.76 4.08 0.48
CA PHE A 216 8.73 5.55 0.57
C PHE A 216 7.38 6.07 1.08
N ALA A 217 6.28 5.52 0.56
CA ALA A 217 4.93 5.99 0.86
C ALA A 217 4.43 5.65 2.28
N ILE A 218 5.06 4.69 2.97
CA ILE A 218 4.67 4.29 4.33
C ILE A 218 4.65 5.49 5.29
N TYR A 219 5.63 6.40 5.18
CA TYR A 219 5.67 7.58 6.04
C TYR A 219 4.44 8.49 5.83
N HIS A 220 4.13 8.84 4.58
CA HIS A 220 2.98 9.69 4.26
C HIS A 220 1.64 9.01 4.56
N LEU A 221 1.53 7.69 4.39
CA LEU A 221 0.34 6.94 4.77
C LEU A 221 0.12 6.98 6.29
N LYS A 222 1.16 6.78 7.10
CA LYS A 222 1.05 6.91 8.57
C LYS A 222 0.58 8.29 8.99
N GLU A 223 1.13 9.35 8.38
CA GLU A 223 0.70 10.71 8.66
C GLU A 223 -0.77 10.93 8.27
N THR A 224 -1.20 10.39 7.13
CA THR A 224 -2.61 10.44 6.71
C THR A 224 -3.52 9.73 7.70
N LEU A 225 -3.19 8.48 8.07
CA LEU A 225 -3.98 7.67 9.00
C LEU A 225 -4.06 8.33 10.38
N ARG A 226 -2.95 8.90 10.87
CA ARG A 226 -2.92 9.65 12.13
C ARG A 226 -3.85 10.86 12.08
N LEU A 227 -3.75 11.68 11.03
CA LEU A 227 -4.58 12.86 10.86
C LEU A 227 -6.07 12.50 10.74
N LEU A 228 -6.42 11.41 10.06
CA LEU A 228 -7.79 10.91 9.98
C LEU A 228 -8.31 10.46 11.35
N ALA A 229 -7.53 9.65 12.07
CA ALA A 229 -7.95 9.12 13.37
C ALA A 229 -8.13 10.24 14.43
N ASP A 230 -7.35 11.31 14.32
CA ASP A 230 -7.45 12.51 15.16
C ASP A 230 -8.72 13.36 14.88
N ILE A 231 -9.47 13.09 13.79
CA ILE A 231 -10.75 13.77 13.52
C ILE A 231 -11.81 13.31 14.51
N PRO A 232 -12.41 14.20 15.32
CA PRO A 232 -13.41 13.81 16.30
C PRO A 232 -14.69 13.23 15.69
N GLN A 233 -15.09 13.72 14.52
CA GLN A 233 -16.28 13.25 13.79
C GLN A 233 -16.10 11.86 13.19
N LEU A 234 -14.86 11.37 13.00
CA LEU A 234 -14.64 10.05 12.43
C LEU A 234 -14.97 8.97 13.47
N GLU A 235 -16.01 8.19 13.20
CA GLU A 235 -16.41 7.04 14.00
C GLU A 235 -15.61 5.78 13.64
N ARG A 236 -15.56 5.46 12.34
CA ARG A 236 -14.91 4.24 11.82
C ARG A 236 -14.14 4.53 10.54
N LEU A 237 -12.94 3.97 10.46
CA LEU A 237 -12.10 3.96 9.27
C LEU A 237 -12.13 2.56 8.65
N HIS A 238 -12.51 2.48 7.38
CA HIS A 238 -12.47 1.27 6.58
C HIS A 238 -11.38 1.40 5.53
N ILE A 239 -10.52 0.40 5.39
CA ILE A 239 -9.40 0.41 4.45
C ILE A 239 -9.50 -0.78 3.51
N VAL A 240 -9.51 -0.53 2.21
CA VAL A 240 -9.43 -1.56 1.17
C VAL A 240 -8.10 -1.42 0.43
N ALA A 241 -7.20 -2.37 0.63
CA ALA A 241 -5.88 -2.38 0.03
C ALA A 241 -5.77 -3.51 -1.00
N HIS A 242 -5.07 -3.26 -2.11
CA HIS A 242 -4.90 -4.23 -3.18
C HIS A 242 -3.43 -4.55 -3.47
N SER A 243 -3.11 -5.83 -3.72
CA SER A 243 -1.78 -6.27 -4.17
C SER A 243 -0.68 -5.72 -3.25
N ARG A 244 0.36 -5.08 -3.78
CA ARG A 244 1.45 -4.48 -2.97
C ARG A 244 0.98 -3.37 -2.03
N GLY A 245 -0.16 -2.72 -2.28
CA GLY A 245 -0.76 -1.75 -1.38
C GLY A 245 -1.14 -2.36 -0.02
N THR A 246 -1.39 -3.67 0.02
CA THR A 246 -1.65 -4.40 1.28
C THR A 246 -0.41 -4.40 2.19
N ASP A 247 0.80 -4.48 1.63
CA ASP A 247 2.04 -4.38 2.39
C ASP A 247 2.28 -2.96 2.92
N VAL A 248 2.02 -1.95 2.09
CA VAL A 248 2.15 -0.53 2.47
C VAL A 248 1.22 -0.23 3.66
N VAL A 249 -0.05 -0.64 3.57
CA VAL A 249 -1.06 -0.44 4.63
C VAL A 249 -0.73 -1.22 5.89
N THR A 250 -0.44 -2.51 5.77
CA THR A 250 -0.18 -3.35 6.94
C THR A 250 1.12 -2.96 7.64
N THR A 251 2.15 -2.50 6.90
CA THR A 251 3.38 -1.98 7.51
C THR A 251 3.14 -0.65 8.22
N ALA A 252 2.44 0.30 7.60
CA ALA A 252 2.07 1.57 8.24
C ALA A 252 1.26 1.35 9.52
N LEU A 253 0.19 0.54 9.45
CA LEU A 253 -0.64 0.22 10.61
C LEU A 253 0.16 -0.51 11.69
N ARG A 254 0.98 -1.50 11.35
CA ARG A 254 1.85 -2.20 12.30
C ARG A 254 2.72 -1.23 13.09
N GLU A 255 3.40 -0.31 12.41
CA GLU A 255 4.24 0.69 13.10
C GLU A 255 3.43 1.58 14.04
N MET A 256 2.22 1.99 13.63
CA MET A 256 1.32 2.77 14.48
C MET A 256 0.80 1.96 15.68
N VAL A 257 0.51 0.66 15.49
CA VAL A 257 0.11 -0.26 16.57
C VAL A 257 1.23 -0.42 17.60
N ILE A 258 2.48 -0.61 17.15
CA ILE A 258 3.65 -0.68 18.04
C ILE A 258 3.79 0.63 18.82
N ALA A 259 3.70 1.77 18.14
CA ALA A 259 3.82 3.08 18.77
C ALA A 259 2.70 3.36 19.79
N ALA A 260 1.45 2.98 19.47
CA ALA A 260 0.30 3.10 20.37
C ALA A 260 0.52 2.28 21.65
N ARG A 261 0.89 1.01 21.51
CA ARG A 261 1.18 0.11 22.64
C ARG A 261 2.33 0.60 23.50
N ALA A 262 3.44 1.03 22.86
CA ALA A 262 4.60 1.58 23.56
C ALA A 262 4.26 2.86 24.35
N SER A 263 3.22 3.59 23.92
CA SER A 263 2.70 4.77 24.61
C SER A 263 1.58 4.45 25.62
N GLY A 264 1.30 3.18 25.89
CA GLY A 264 0.23 2.75 26.80
C GLY A 264 -1.19 3.01 26.28
N ARG A 265 -1.37 3.27 24.99
CA ARG A 265 -2.67 3.52 24.36
C ARG A 265 -3.20 2.26 23.70
N ASP A 266 -4.51 2.09 23.71
CA ASP A 266 -5.20 0.97 23.07
C ASP A 266 -5.28 1.18 21.55
N PRO A 267 -4.63 0.33 20.72
CA PRO A 267 -4.56 0.54 19.28
C PRO A 267 -5.92 0.69 18.56
N PRO A 268 -6.95 -0.14 18.80
CA PRO A 268 -8.25 0.02 18.17
C PRO A 268 -8.86 1.42 18.41
N GLN A 269 -8.73 1.96 19.62
CA GLN A 269 -9.28 3.29 19.95
C GLN A 269 -8.54 4.43 19.26
N VAL A 270 -7.21 4.33 19.10
CA VAL A 270 -6.42 5.40 18.48
C VAL A 270 -6.35 5.31 16.97
N LEU A 271 -6.55 4.12 16.38
CA LEU A 271 -6.52 3.93 14.93
C LEU A 271 -7.92 4.04 14.32
N LYS A 272 -8.97 3.65 15.07
CA LYS A 272 -10.36 3.59 14.61
C LYS A 272 -10.58 2.74 13.35
N VAL A 273 -9.65 1.84 13.04
CA VAL A 273 -9.74 0.96 11.86
C VAL A 273 -10.74 -0.15 12.17
N GLU A 274 -11.95 -0.01 11.65
CA GLU A 274 -13.00 -1.01 11.81
C GLU A 274 -12.75 -2.17 10.85
N ASN A 275 -12.72 -1.90 9.54
CA ASN A 275 -12.51 -2.93 8.53
C ASN A 275 -11.17 -2.72 7.81
N LEU A 276 -10.35 -3.76 7.75
CA LEU A 276 -9.17 -3.84 6.89
C LEU A 276 -9.35 -4.98 5.90
N ILE A 277 -9.62 -4.63 4.65
CA ILE A 277 -9.80 -5.56 3.55
C ILE A 277 -8.51 -5.62 2.74
N LEU A 278 -7.88 -6.80 2.66
CA LEU A 278 -6.69 -7.06 1.88
C LEU A 278 -7.06 -7.92 0.67
N ALA A 279 -7.09 -7.32 -0.52
CA ALA A 279 -7.43 -8.00 -1.75
C ALA A 279 -6.18 -8.44 -2.52
N ALA A 280 -6.08 -9.74 -2.82
CA ALA A 280 -4.94 -10.35 -3.52
C ALA A 280 -3.57 -9.90 -2.94
N PRO A 281 -3.33 -10.02 -1.62
CA PRO A 281 -2.15 -9.43 -0.98
C PRO A 281 -0.83 -10.00 -1.52
N ASP A 282 0.05 -9.09 -1.95
CA ASP A 282 1.44 -9.40 -2.32
C ASP A 282 2.38 -9.22 -1.10
N LEU A 283 2.21 -10.10 -0.12
CA LEU A 283 3.11 -10.24 1.04
C LEU A 283 3.68 -11.64 1.07
N ASP A 284 4.94 -11.75 1.50
CA ASP A 284 5.52 -13.04 1.85
C ASP A 284 4.87 -13.60 3.13
N PHE A 285 4.46 -14.86 3.11
CA PHE A 285 3.75 -15.43 4.26
C PHE A 285 4.64 -15.57 5.51
N ASP A 286 5.96 -15.77 5.36
CA ASP A 286 6.89 -15.74 6.51
C ASP A 286 7.01 -14.33 7.08
N VAL A 287 6.94 -13.30 6.23
CA VAL A 287 6.85 -11.91 6.69
C VAL A 287 5.53 -11.67 7.43
N VAL A 288 4.40 -12.19 6.94
CA VAL A 288 3.11 -12.11 7.63
C VAL A 288 3.16 -12.78 9.00
N ARG A 289 3.76 -13.99 9.09
CA ARG A 289 3.93 -14.72 10.35
C ARG A 289 4.65 -13.87 11.40
N GLN A 290 5.76 -13.23 11.02
CA GLN A 290 6.53 -12.43 11.96
C GLN A 290 5.85 -11.08 12.25
N ARG A 291 5.46 -10.34 11.21
CA ARG A 291 5.02 -8.94 11.33
C ARG A 291 3.58 -8.79 11.78
N LEU A 292 2.70 -9.72 11.42
CA LEU A 292 1.27 -9.60 11.71
C LEU A 292 0.84 -10.59 12.81
N ILE A 293 1.27 -11.85 12.73
CA ILE A 293 0.87 -12.86 13.72
C ILE A 293 1.65 -12.69 15.02
N ALA A 294 2.99 -12.74 14.99
CA ALA A 294 3.82 -12.70 16.20
C ALA A 294 3.70 -11.36 16.96
N GLU A 295 3.54 -10.25 16.25
CA GLU A 295 3.31 -8.93 16.84
C GLU A 295 1.84 -8.66 17.21
N ARG A 296 0.95 -9.66 17.10
CA ARG A 296 -0.47 -9.55 17.46
C ARG A 296 -1.14 -8.37 16.77
N PHE A 297 -0.93 -8.21 15.47
CA PHE A 297 -1.54 -7.16 14.66
C PHE A 297 -3.07 -7.27 14.66
N GLY A 298 -3.61 -8.49 14.50
CA GLY A 298 -5.05 -8.74 14.39
C GLY A 298 -5.91 -8.07 15.46
N PRO A 299 -5.64 -8.26 16.76
CA PRO A 299 -6.39 -7.62 17.85
C PRO A 299 -6.36 -6.08 17.88
N ALA A 300 -5.51 -5.43 17.07
CA ALA A 300 -5.46 -3.97 16.99
C ALA A 300 -6.45 -3.38 15.97
N ILE A 301 -7.11 -4.22 15.18
CA ILE A 301 -8.03 -3.87 14.11
C ILE A 301 -9.40 -4.50 14.42
N GLY A 302 -10.50 -3.84 14.07
CA GLY A 302 -11.85 -4.37 14.29
C GLY A 302 -12.03 -5.73 13.62
N ARG A 303 -12.01 -5.75 12.28
CA ARG A 303 -12.11 -6.91 11.40
C ARG A 303 -11.10 -6.82 10.27
N ILE A 304 -10.48 -7.95 9.94
CA ILE A 304 -9.58 -8.12 8.80
C ILE A 304 -10.20 -9.15 7.86
N THR A 305 -10.35 -8.81 6.60
CA THR A 305 -10.82 -9.74 5.56
C THR A 305 -9.77 -9.85 4.47
N VAL A 306 -9.34 -11.06 4.18
CA VAL A 306 -8.31 -11.34 3.19
C VAL A 306 -8.93 -12.09 2.02
N TYR A 307 -9.06 -11.42 0.88
CA TYR A 307 -9.44 -12.10 -0.36
C TYR A 307 -8.21 -12.74 -1.01
N MET A 308 -8.32 -14.03 -1.29
CA MET A 308 -7.25 -14.87 -1.83
C MET A 308 -7.74 -15.55 -3.10
N ASN A 309 -6.81 -15.86 -3.99
CA ASN A 309 -7.09 -16.68 -5.15
C ASN A 309 -5.85 -17.53 -5.44
N GLU A 310 -5.93 -18.83 -5.19
CA GLU A 310 -4.84 -19.78 -5.44
C GLU A 310 -4.38 -19.77 -6.91
N GLY A 311 -5.29 -19.44 -7.84
CA GLY A 311 -5.06 -19.29 -9.27
C GLY A 311 -4.54 -17.91 -9.71
N ASP A 312 -4.17 -17.00 -8.80
CA ASP A 312 -3.65 -15.68 -9.17
C ASP A 312 -2.29 -15.78 -9.88
N GLU A 313 -2.29 -15.58 -11.19
CA GLU A 313 -1.11 -15.71 -12.04
C GLU A 313 -0.06 -14.61 -11.78
N VAL A 314 -0.49 -13.42 -11.35
CA VAL A 314 0.42 -12.30 -11.08
C VAL A 314 1.16 -12.55 -9.77
N LEU A 315 0.45 -13.01 -8.74
CA LEU A 315 1.09 -13.42 -7.49
C LEU A 315 1.95 -14.66 -7.67
N ALA A 316 1.58 -15.60 -8.55
CA ALA A 316 2.40 -16.76 -8.88
C ALA A 316 3.76 -16.36 -9.47
N LEU A 317 3.76 -15.36 -10.35
CA LEU A 317 4.97 -14.77 -10.90
C LEU A 317 5.80 -14.07 -9.81
N ALA A 318 5.18 -13.31 -8.91
CA ALA A 318 5.86 -12.69 -7.78
C ALA A 318 6.48 -13.73 -6.82
N GLN A 319 5.75 -14.81 -6.50
CA GLN A 319 6.23 -15.96 -5.70
C GLN A 319 7.48 -16.58 -6.31
N THR A 320 7.50 -16.72 -7.64
CA THR A 320 8.62 -17.29 -8.39
C THR A 320 9.82 -16.35 -8.37
N LEU A 321 9.59 -15.04 -8.52
CA LEU A 321 10.63 -14.02 -8.54
C LEU A 321 11.27 -13.80 -7.16
N MET A 322 10.45 -13.76 -6.09
CA MET A 322 10.86 -13.37 -4.74
C MET A 322 11.12 -14.55 -3.79
N LYS A 323 10.89 -15.80 -4.23
CA LYS A 323 10.99 -17.05 -3.45
C LYS A 323 10.24 -17.00 -2.10
N GLY A 324 9.02 -17.54 -2.07
CA GLY A 324 8.25 -17.71 -0.82
C GLY A 324 6.75 -17.53 -1.08
N ILE A 325 5.88 -18.19 -0.30
CA ILE A 325 4.44 -18.21 -0.56
C ILE A 325 3.85 -16.79 -0.44
N ARG A 326 3.13 -16.32 -1.48
CA ARG A 326 2.42 -15.04 -1.41
C ARG A 326 1.13 -15.24 -0.64
N PHE A 327 0.86 -14.38 0.34
CA PHE A 327 -0.30 -14.48 1.21
C PHE A 327 -1.63 -14.53 0.44
N GLY A 328 -1.74 -13.83 -0.69
CA GLY A 328 -2.94 -13.86 -1.53
C GLY A 328 -3.17 -15.16 -2.31
N ARG A 329 -2.24 -16.13 -2.26
CA ARG A 329 -2.37 -17.47 -2.85
C ARG A 329 -2.41 -18.58 -1.81
N LEU A 330 -2.48 -18.24 -0.52
CA LEU A 330 -2.46 -19.19 0.58
C LEU A 330 -3.77 -19.99 0.60
N SER A 331 -3.69 -21.30 0.74
CA SER A 331 -4.84 -22.16 1.03
C SER A 331 -4.81 -22.67 2.46
N HIS A 332 -5.91 -23.28 2.92
CA HIS A 332 -5.94 -23.96 4.21
C HIS A 332 -4.88 -25.08 4.30
N GLU A 333 -4.56 -25.72 3.17
CA GLU A 333 -3.64 -26.84 3.07
C GLU A 333 -2.18 -26.43 3.30
N ASP A 334 -1.81 -25.19 2.94
CA ASP A 334 -0.47 -24.63 3.11
C ASP A 334 -0.09 -24.35 4.58
N LEU A 335 -1.07 -24.38 5.48
CA LEU A 335 -0.89 -24.06 6.89
C LEU A 335 -0.42 -25.26 7.73
N GLY A 336 0.56 -25.02 8.60
CA GLY A 336 0.91 -25.94 9.67
C GLY A 336 -0.17 -26.01 10.77
N GLU A 337 -0.14 -27.05 11.59
CA GLU A 337 -1.11 -27.27 12.68
C GLU A 337 -1.20 -26.07 13.64
N ALA A 338 -0.04 -25.53 14.06
CA ALA A 338 0.01 -24.37 14.95
C ALA A 338 -0.66 -23.13 14.36
N GLU A 339 -0.53 -22.90 13.04
CA GLU A 339 -1.13 -21.77 12.36
C GLU A 339 -2.64 -21.94 12.22
N ARG A 340 -3.10 -23.14 11.88
CA ARG A 340 -4.53 -23.46 11.86
C ARG A 340 -5.17 -23.24 13.24
N GLU A 341 -4.50 -23.64 14.31
CA GLU A 341 -4.99 -23.41 15.67
C GLU A 341 -4.97 -21.92 16.08
N ILE A 342 -3.98 -21.16 15.63
CA ILE A 342 -3.95 -19.70 15.81
C ILE A 342 -5.15 -19.07 15.09
N PHE A 343 -5.35 -19.39 13.81
CA PHE A 343 -6.42 -18.79 13.02
C PHE A 343 -7.82 -19.21 13.47
N LYS A 344 -8.01 -20.44 13.96
CA LYS A 344 -9.27 -20.84 14.63
C LYS A 344 -9.61 -19.99 15.86
N ARG A 345 -8.59 -19.47 16.56
CA ARG A 345 -8.78 -18.65 17.77
C ARG A 345 -8.95 -17.17 17.46
N ILE A 346 -8.40 -16.69 16.34
CA ILE A 346 -8.54 -15.31 15.90
C ILE A 346 -9.90 -15.16 15.23
N ARG A 347 -10.84 -14.56 15.94
CA ARG A 347 -12.24 -14.42 15.48
C ARG A 347 -12.48 -13.22 14.57
N ASN A 348 -11.51 -12.34 14.43
CA ASN A 348 -11.65 -11.09 13.69
C ASN A 348 -10.85 -11.07 12.37
N VAL A 349 -10.36 -12.24 11.93
CA VAL A 349 -9.67 -12.38 10.65
C VAL A 349 -10.42 -13.44 9.84
N ASP A 350 -10.88 -13.08 8.65
CA ASP A 350 -11.54 -14.00 7.71
C ASP A 350 -10.72 -14.13 6.44
N PHE A 351 -10.57 -15.37 5.98
CA PHE A 351 -9.87 -15.73 4.74
C PHE A 351 -10.90 -16.17 3.70
N ILE A 352 -11.01 -15.43 2.60
CA ILE A 352 -12.02 -15.67 1.58
C ILE A 352 -11.34 -16.08 0.27
N SER A 353 -11.49 -17.34 -0.09
CA SER A 353 -11.04 -17.91 -1.35
C SER A 353 -12.01 -17.52 -2.47
N VAL A 354 -11.49 -16.81 -3.47
CA VAL A 354 -12.23 -16.36 -4.65
C VAL A 354 -11.97 -17.33 -5.80
N GLY A 355 -12.90 -18.26 -6.02
CA GLY A 355 -12.81 -19.26 -7.09
C GLY A 355 -13.09 -18.70 -8.50
N ASN A 356 -12.74 -19.48 -9.52
CA ASN A 356 -13.13 -19.29 -10.93
C ASN A 356 -12.67 -17.97 -11.60
N VAL A 357 -11.67 -17.28 -11.06
CA VAL A 357 -11.04 -16.13 -11.73
C VAL A 357 -9.64 -16.51 -12.21
N VAL A 358 -9.48 -16.68 -13.53
CA VAL A 358 -8.23 -17.10 -14.19
C VAL A 358 -7.67 -16.01 -15.12
N GLY A 359 -6.43 -16.16 -15.58
CA GLY A 359 -5.79 -15.23 -16.51
C GLY A 359 -5.39 -13.90 -15.88
N ARG A 360 -5.09 -12.87 -16.70
CA ARG A 360 -4.70 -11.52 -16.24
C ARG A 360 -5.74 -10.80 -15.38
N ASN A 361 -6.99 -11.29 -15.36
CA ASN A 361 -8.06 -10.76 -14.51
C ASN A 361 -8.05 -11.35 -13.09
N SER A 362 -7.31 -12.44 -12.84
CA SER A 362 -7.16 -13.11 -11.55
C SER A 362 -6.52 -12.25 -10.46
N HIS A 363 -5.87 -11.15 -10.82
CA HIS A 363 -5.28 -10.20 -9.87
C HIS A 363 -6.14 -8.95 -9.67
N GLY A 364 -7.00 -8.61 -10.63
CA GLY A 364 -7.84 -7.40 -10.62
C GLY A 364 -9.28 -7.63 -10.18
N TYR A 365 -9.60 -8.82 -9.64
CA TYR A 365 -10.99 -9.22 -9.34
C TYR A 365 -11.67 -8.30 -8.34
N PHE A 366 -10.94 -7.69 -7.42
CA PHE A 366 -11.51 -6.94 -6.30
C PHE A 366 -12.44 -5.80 -6.73
N ARG A 367 -12.21 -5.24 -7.93
CA ARG A 367 -13.01 -4.16 -8.52
C ARG A 367 -13.82 -4.59 -9.75
N ARG A 368 -13.73 -5.85 -10.17
CA ARG A 368 -14.36 -6.36 -11.41
C ARG A 368 -15.30 -7.53 -11.18
N ASN A 369 -15.12 -8.27 -10.09
CA ASN A 369 -15.97 -9.41 -9.74
C ASN A 369 -17.15 -8.89 -8.91
N PRO A 370 -18.39 -8.98 -9.42
CA PRO A 370 -19.57 -8.53 -8.70
C PRO A 370 -19.79 -9.24 -7.36
N ALA A 371 -19.40 -10.52 -7.25
CA ALA A 371 -19.49 -11.27 -5.99
C ALA A 371 -18.61 -10.66 -4.91
N VAL A 372 -17.36 -10.32 -5.26
CA VAL A 372 -16.41 -9.69 -4.34
C VAL A 372 -16.88 -8.28 -3.96
N LEU A 373 -17.38 -7.50 -4.91
CA LEU A 373 -17.93 -6.17 -4.61
C LEU A 373 -19.20 -6.25 -3.72
N SER A 374 -20.04 -7.27 -3.92
CA SER A 374 -21.21 -7.52 -3.08
C SER A 374 -20.82 -7.90 -1.66
N ASP A 375 -19.87 -8.82 -1.50
CA ASP A 375 -19.35 -9.21 -0.18
C ASP A 375 -18.66 -8.02 0.53
N MET A 376 -17.83 -7.24 -0.18
CA MET A 376 -17.28 -5.99 0.35
C MET A 376 -18.36 -5.02 0.79
N ALA A 377 -19.44 -4.88 0.02
CA ALA A 377 -20.56 -4.01 0.38
C ALA A 377 -21.25 -4.51 1.65
N ALA A 378 -21.45 -5.81 1.80
CA ALA A 378 -22.03 -6.41 3.00
C ALA A 378 -21.19 -6.12 4.25
N ILE A 379 -19.86 -6.28 4.16
CA ILE A 379 -18.92 -5.95 5.25
C ILE A 379 -18.97 -4.46 5.57
N LEU A 380 -18.72 -3.61 4.57
CA LEU A 380 -18.48 -2.18 4.77
C LEU A 380 -19.76 -1.41 5.12
N ARG A 381 -20.93 -1.89 4.69
CA ARG A 381 -22.22 -1.24 4.94
C ARG A 381 -22.96 -1.84 6.12
N PHE A 382 -22.92 -3.16 6.31
CA PHE A 382 -23.77 -3.82 7.30
C PHE A 382 -23.00 -4.49 8.43
N ASP A 383 -21.66 -4.46 8.40
CA ASP A 383 -20.82 -5.23 9.32
C ASP A 383 -21.19 -6.73 9.33
N ALA A 384 -21.68 -7.22 8.18
CA ALA A 384 -22.26 -8.56 8.04
C ALA A 384 -21.21 -9.64 8.41
N PRO A 385 -21.46 -10.50 9.41
CA PRO A 385 -20.51 -11.56 9.80
C PRO A 385 -20.34 -12.56 8.64
N PRO A 386 -19.27 -13.36 8.62
CA PRO A 386 -18.99 -14.24 7.46
C PRO A 386 -20.02 -15.35 7.22
N ASP A 387 -20.84 -15.69 8.21
CA ASP A 387 -21.95 -16.63 8.10
C ASP A 387 -23.28 -15.98 7.69
N ASP A 388 -23.27 -14.68 7.35
CA ASP A 388 -24.44 -13.97 6.82
C ASP A 388 -24.79 -14.46 5.40
N GLU A 389 -26.07 -14.78 5.18
CA GLU A 389 -26.57 -15.31 3.91
C GLU A 389 -26.36 -14.35 2.73
N ASP A 390 -26.35 -13.03 2.98
CA ASP A 390 -26.16 -12.00 1.95
C ASP A 390 -24.70 -11.91 1.45
N ARG A 391 -23.77 -12.63 2.10
CA ARG A 391 -22.34 -12.66 1.72
C ARG A 391 -21.97 -13.80 0.78
N TYR A 392 -22.85 -14.79 0.59
CA TYR A 392 -22.62 -15.96 -0.29
C TYR A 392 -21.30 -16.70 0.02
N LEU A 393 -21.03 -16.93 1.31
CA LEU A 393 -19.84 -17.64 1.78
C LEU A 393 -20.17 -19.05 2.27
N THR A 394 -19.38 -20.03 1.84
CA THR A 394 -19.44 -21.40 2.35
C THR A 394 -18.20 -21.67 3.19
N ALA A 395 -18.37 -22.21 4.41
CA ALA A 395 -17.27 -22.48 5.32
C ALA A 395 -16.30 -23.55 4.77
N ASP A 396 -15.00 -23.26 4.83
CA ASP A 396 -13.89 -24.11 4.38
C ASP A 396 -12.89 -24.39 5.53
N GLY A 397 -13.41 -24.44 6.76
CA GLY A 397 -12.65 -24.82 7.96
C GLY A 397 -12.00 -23.66 8.71
N GLY A 398 -12.26 -23.60 10.02
CA GLY A 398 -11.78 -22.49 10.86
C GLY A 398 -12.41 -21.16 10.44
N ASN A 399 -11.58 -20.20 10.04
CA ASN A 399 -11.96 -18.89 9.53
C ASN A 399 -11.70 -18.75 8.01
N PHE A 400 -11.67 -19.89 7.30
CA PHE A 400 -11.57 -19.96 5.85
C PHE A 400 -12.96 -20.14 5.24
N TRP A 401 -13.19 -19.44 4.13
CA TRP A 401 -14.48 -19.35 3.46
C TRP A 401 -14.26 -19.40 1.95
N LEU A 402 -15.17 -20.06 1.24
CA LEU A 402 -15.25 -20.03 -0.20
C LEU A 402 -16.31 -19.01 -0.64
N LEU A 403 -15.91 -18.05 -1.47
CA LEU A 403 -16.85 -17.12 -2.08
C LEU A 403 -17.57 -17.79 -3.24
N GLU A 404 -18.87 -17.96 -3.09
CA GLU A 404 -19.73 -18.47 -4.15
C GLU A 404 -20.10 -17.34 -5.11
N THR A 405 -20.35 -17.71 -6.37
CA THR A 405 -20.91 -16.74 -7.31
C THR A 405 -22.41 -16.62 -6.98
N PRO A 406 -22.93 -15.41 -6.69
CA PRO A 406 -24.35 -15.23 -6.46
C PRO A 406 -25.13 -15.81 -7.65
N PRO A 407 -26.27 -16.48 -7.42
CA PRO A 407 -27.12 -16.90 -8.52
C PRO A 407 -27.38 -15.68 -9.41
N ARG A 408 -27.26 -15.82 -10.74
CA ARG A 408 -27.60 -14.72 -11.67
C ARG A 408 -28.97 -14.20 -11.26
N ILE A 409 -29.06 -12.92 -10.87
CA ILE A 409 -30.33 -12.28 -10.58
C ILE A 409 -31.17 -12.31 -11.86
N GLN A 410 -32.04 -13.32 -11.98
CA GLN A 410 -33.13 -13.37 -12.93
C GLN A 410 -34.38 -12.90 -12.20
N GLY A 411 -34.49 -11.60 -11.94
CA GLY A 411 -35.65 -11.05 -11.24
C GLY A 411 -35.46 -9.59 -10.83
N PRO A 412 -36.54 -8.82 -10.63
CA PRO A 412 -36.45 -7.43 -10.23
C PRO A 412 -35.79 -7.32 -8.85
N VAL A 413 -34.77 -6.46 -8.76
CA VAL A 413 -34.08 -6.08 -7.52
C VAL A 413 -35.13 -5.62 -6.51
N ARG A 414 -35.17 -6.26 -5.33
CA ARG A 414 -36.00 -5.79 -4.22
C ARG A 414 -35.52 -4.40 -3.83
N THR A 415 -36.33 -3.39 -4.11
CA THR A 415 -36.17 -2.07 -3.53
C THR A 415 -36.54 -2.15 -2.05
N ALA A 416 -35.73 -1.51 -1.20
CA ALA A 416 -36.04 -1.35 0.21
C ALA A 416 -37.45 -0.74 0.35
N SER A 417 -38.30 -1.37 1.15
CA SER A 417 -39.60 -0.79 1.51
C SER A 417 -39.34 0.48 2.33
N ARG A 418 -40.04 1.55 1.96
CA ARG A 418 -39.92 2.89 2.55
C ARG A 418 -40.15 2.94 4.05
#